data_AF-A0A960CDJ7-F1
#
_entry.id   AF-A0A960CDJ7-F1
#
_cell.length_a   1.000
_cell.length_b   1.000
_cell.length_c   1.000
_cell.angle_alpha   90.00
_cell.angle_beta   90.00
_cell.angle_gamma   90.00
#
_symmetry.space_group_name_H-M   'P 1'
#
loop_
_entity.id
_entity.type
_entity.pdbx_description
1 polymer ?
#
loop_
_entity_poly.entity_id
_entity_poly.type
_entity_poly.pdbx_seq_one_letter_code
_entity_poly.pdbx_strand_id
1 'polypeptide(L)'
;MGIITEDPTCDRWLALLSNSSSQLEAWGQRDDSIPVSAWTPEQRQIYESAGRVLRSQIDHTVPLARETPHRVMRELYEQLIAYYRSYADAIPSYKPSDNAFAVVGNNISGALLHICSSITNLSAAKRYSPSSAAAQPTEAARVDDPAEAPWFLTAPSPVCARLRSQNKSDDAKLGEWLKLDNVPAEQWSPTDKLIWENAAQVLAERADQIEEIGKSGGNPVIGDFLALSAQYYRTYASGIPTFSVQDAELYAAAQSIGAVVSAACLAVEG
;
A
#
# COMPACT_ATOMS: atom_id res chain seq x y z
N MET A 1 -1.19 -5.68 -16.68
CA MET A 1 -1.00 -6.32 -15.36
C MET A 1 -2.37 -6.66 -14.78
N GLY A 2 -2.51 -7.79 -14.08
CA GLY A 2 -3.72 -8.13 -13.31
C GLY A 2 -3.42 -8.14 -11.81
N ILE A 3 -4.41 -8.44 -10.96
CA ILE A 3 -4.17 -8.67 -9.52
C ILE A 3 -3.27 -9.89 -9.28
N ILE A 4 -2.61 -9.93 -8.13
CA ILE A 4 -1.73 -11.04 -7.75
C ILE A 4 -2.57 -12.09 -7.03
N THR A 5 -2.61 -13.31 -7.58
CA THR A 5 -3.42 -14.43 -7.06
C THR A 5 -2.59 -15.48 -6.32
N GLU A 6 -1.27 -15.42 -6.46
CA GLU A 6 -0.32 -16.32 -5.80
C GLU A 6 1.02 -15.59 -5.64
N ASP A 7 1.71 -15.77 -4.52
CA ASP A 7 3.11 -15.38 -4.37
C ASP A 7 3.75 -16.27 -3.29
N PRO A 8 4.87 -16.99 -3.59
CA PRO A 8 5.51 -17.87 -2.63
C PRO A 8 6.13 -17.14 -1.42
N THR A 9 6.21 -15.81 -1.41
CA THR A 9 6.74 -15.04 -0.28
C THR A 9 5.69 -14.71 0.78
N CYS A 10 4.39 -14.86 0.47
CA CYS A 10 3.33 -14.31 1.31
C CYS A 10 3.26 -14.91 2.72
N ASP A 11 3.38 -16.22 2.88
CA ASP A 11 3.35 -16.84 4.22
C ASP A 11 4.50 -16.33 5.11
N ARG A 12 5.70 -16.15 4.54
CA ARG A 12 6.85 -15.61 5.26
C ARG A 12 6.68 -14.13 5.59
N TRP A 13 6.11 -13.35 4.67
CA TRP A 13 5.79 -11.95 4.91
C TRP A 13 4.78 -11.79 6.06
N LEU A 14 3.68 -12.53 6.03
CA LEU A 14 2.66 -12.50 7.08
C LEU A 14 3.22 -12.94 8.44
N ALA A 15 4.06 -13.98 8.46
CA ALA A 15 4.75 -14.40 9.68
C ALA A 15 5.69 -13.32 10.22
N LEU A 16 6.43 -12.62 9.35
CA LEU A 16 7.32 -11.52 9.73
C LEU A 16 6.54 -10.38 10.42
N LEU A 17 5.40 -9.99 9.85
CA LEU A 17 4.51 -8.98 10.45
C LEU A 17 3.96 -9.43 11.81
N SER A 18 3.45 -10.66 11.88
CA SER A 18 2.90 -11.20 13.13
C SER A 18 3.92 -11.26 14.26
N ASN A 19 5.19 -11.57 13.96
CA ASN A 19 6.25 -11.70 14.96
C ASN A 19 6.77 -10.36 15.50
N SER A 20 6.43 -9.25 14.85
CA SER A 20 6.98 -7.92 15.14
C SER A 20 5.92 -6.90 15.58
N SER A 21 4.63 -7.21 15.43
CA SER A 21 3.51 -6.29 15.73
C SER A 21 3.54 -5.76 17.17
N SER A 22 3.64 -6.63 18.17
CA SER A 22 3.67 -6.23 19.59
C SER A 22 4.92 -5.41 19.95
N GLN A 23 6.01 -5.60 19.22
CA GLN A 23 7.26 -4.86 19.44
C GLN A 23 7.18 -3.43 18.88
N LEU A 24 6.28 -3.20 17.92
CA LEU A 24 6.05 -1.90 17.28
C LEU A 24 4.82 -1.16 17.81
N GLU A 25 4.04 -1.78 18.71
CA GLU A 25 2.79 -1.20 19.22
C GLU A 25 2.99 0.17 19.88
N ALA A 26 3.94 0.25 20.83
CA ALA A 26 4.25 1.52 21.50
C ALA A 26 4.78 2.58 20.53
N TRP A 27 5.54 2.15 19.51
CA TRP A 27 6.01 3.05 18.45
C TRP A 27 4.86 3.55 17.58
N GLY A 28 3.86 2.72 17.29
CA GLY A 28 2.66 3.11 16.55
C GLY A 28 1.80 4.15 17.27
N GLN A 29 1.92 4.27 18.60
CA GLN A 29 1.19 5.24 19.44
C GLN A 29 2.02 6.47 19.83
N ARG A 30 3.24 6.59 19.31
CA ARG A 30 4.14 7.71 19.65
C ARG A 30 3.60 9.04 19.12
N ASP A 31 4.01 10.14 19.76
CA ASP A 31 3.95 11.46 19.16
C ASP A 31 5.16 11.64 18.22
N ASP A 32 4.89 11.71 16.92
CA ASP A 32 5.90 11.84 15.86
C ASP A 32 6.35 13.29 15.60
N SER A 33 5.70 14.26 16.26
CA SER A 33 6.01 15.70 16.14
C SER A 33 7.15 16.17 17.05
N ILE A 34 7.60 15.31 17.98
CA ILE A 34 8.64 15.66 18.96
C ILE A 34 10.03 15.29 18.39
N PRO A 35 10.94 16.27 18.21
CA PRO A 35 12.30 16.00 17.73
C PRO A 35 13.16 15.30 18.78
N VAL A 36 14.23 14.64 18.35
CA VAL A 36 15.15 13.87 19.23
C VAL A 36 15.73 14.68 20.40
N SER A 37 15.90 15.99 20.22
CA SER A 37 16.41 16.90 21.25
C SER A 37 15.45 17.13 22.41
N ALA A 38 14.17 16.80 22.23
CA ALA A 38 13.11 16.99 23.21
C ALA A 38 12.55 15.66 23.74
N TRP A 39 13.11 14.52 23.35
CA TRP A 39 12.67 13.22 23.82
C TRP A 39 12.98 13.00 25.30
N THR A 40 12.01 12.42 26.01
CA THR A 40 12.28 11.76 27.30
C THR A 40 13.10 10.48 27.07
N PRO A 41 13.73 9.93 28.12
CA PRO A 41 14.41 8.63 28.04
C PRO A 41 13.50 7.51 27.51
N GLU A 42 12.23 7.49 27.90
CA GLU A 42 11.25 6.49 27.47
C GLU A 42 10.91 6.64 25.99
N GLN A 43 10.70 7.87 25.50
CA GLN A 43 10.49 8.14 24.08
C GLN A 43 11.69 7.69 23.27
N ARG A 44 12.91 8.04 23.70
CA ARG A 44 14.14 7.58 23.05
C ARG A 44 14.21 6.06 22.96
N GLN A 45 13.86 5.35 24.03
CA GLN A 45 13.83 3.89 24.03
C GLN A 45 12.81 3.32 23.03
N ILE A 46 11.63 3.92 22.92
CA ILE A 46 10.59 3.51 21.95
C ILE A 46 11.13 3.63 20.52
N TYR A 47 11.68 4.79 20.14
CA TYR A 47 12.22 5.00 18.81
C TYR A 47 13.40 4.06 18.51
N GLU A 48 14.39 3.98 19.42
CA GLU A 48 15.55 3.10 19.22
C GLU A 48 15.17 1.61 19.13
N SER A 49 14.15 1.18 19.90
CA SER A 49 13.62 -0.18 19.80
C SER A 49 12.96 -0.43 18.45
N ALA A 50 12.11 0.50 17.99
CA ALA A 50 11.50 0.42 16.67
C ALA A 50 12.55 0.36 15.57
N GLY A 51 13.59 1.21 15.63
CA GLY A 51 14.70 1.19 14.68
C GLY A 51 15.37 -0.18 14.57
N ARG A 52 15.59 -0.88 15.70
CA ARG A 52 16.13 -2.25 15.70
C ARG A 52 15.18 -3.26 15.08
N VAL A 53 13.89 -3.19 15.41
CA VAL A 53 12.86 -4.10 14.87
C VAL A 53 12.70 -3.91 13.36
N LEU A 54 12.60 -2.66 12.90
CA LEU A 54 12.49 -2.33 11.48
C LEU A 54 13.74 -2.75 10.71
N ARG A 55 14.95 -2.59 11.28
CA ARG A 55 16.18 -3.12 10.68
C ARG A 55 16.15 -4.65 10.53
N SER A 56 15.72 -5.35 11.58
CA SER A 56 15.55 -6.81 11.49
C SER A 56 14.51 -7.19 10.42
N GLN A 57 13.39 -6.47 10.32
CA GLN A 57 12.39 -6.72 9.27
C GLN A 57 12.96 -6.52 7.86
N ILE A 58 13.70 -5.44 7.59
CA ILE A 58 14.27 -5.20 6.26
C ILE A 58 15.28 -6.30 5.89
N ASP A 59 16.10 -6.77 6.83
CA ASP A 59 17.07 -7.85 6.58
C ASP A 59 16.37 -9.15 6.17
N HIS A 60 15.23 -9.46 6.80
CA HIS A 60 14.40 -10.61 6.43
C HIS A 60 13.55 -10.37 5.18
N THR A 61 13.39 -9.12 4.74
CA THR A 61 12.64 -8.76 3.52
C THR A 61 13.48 -8.87 2.25
N VAL A 62 14.79 -8.61 2.33
CA VAL A 62 15.72 -8.75 1.18
C VAL A 62 15.59 -10.09 0.44
N PRO A 63 15.60 -11.27 1.11
CA PRO A 63 15.39 -12.54 0.41
C PRO A 63 14.00 -12.65 -0.24
N LEU A 64 12.94 -12.11 0.37
CA LEU A 64 11.60 -12.11 -0.23
C LEU A 64 11.57 -11.34 -1.55
N ALA A 65 12.23 -10.18 -1.60
CA ALA A 65 12.37 -9.38 -2.82
C ALA A 65 13.07 -10.15 -3.96
N ARG A 66 14.03 -11.01 -3.62
CA ARG A 66 14.76 -11.86 -4.58
C ARG A 66 13.95 -13.06 -5.05
N GLU A 67 13.05 -13.56 -4.21
CA GLU A 67 12.33 -14.82 -4.44
C GLU A 67 10.95 -14.63 -5.09
N THR A 68 10.32 -13.46 -4.92
CA THR A 68 9.02 -13.21 -5.57
C THR A 68 9.15 -13.22 -7.10
N PRO A 69 8.25 -13.92 -7.82
CA PRO A 69 8.22 -13.89 -9.28
C PRO A 69 7.55 -12.61 -9.82
N HIS A 70 6.82 -11.89 -8.96
CA HIS A 70 6.04 -10.73 -9.37
C HIS A 70 6.87 -9.46 -9.28
N ARG A 71 7.04 -8.78 -10.41
CA ARG A 71 7.79 -7.53 -10.48
C ARG A 71 7.32 -6.49 -9.47
N VAL A 72 6.02 -6.25 -9.35
CA VAL A 72 5.50 -5.21 -8.44
C VAL A 72 5.60 -5.62 -6.97
N MET A 73 5.54 -6.92 -6.65
CA MET A 73 5.84 -7.39 -5.29
C MET A 73 7.30 -7.13 -4.94
N ARG A 74 8.22 -7.39 -5.88
CA ARG A 74 9.63 -7.05 -5.69
C ARG A 74 9.81 -5.55 -5.47
N GLU A 75 9.19 -4.71 -6.29
CA GLU A 75 9.23 -3.24 -6.12
C GLU A 75 8.66 -2.80 -4.76
N LEU A 76 7.56 -3.40 -4.29
CA LEU A 76 7.03 -3.14 -2.94
C LEU A 76 8.04 -3.52 -1.85
N TYR A 77 8.66 -4.70 -1.94
CA TYR A 77 9.69 -5.11 -0.97
C TYR A 77 10.92 -4.19 -1.00
N GLU A 78 11.41 -3.84 -2.19
CA GLU A 78 12.53 -2.91 -2.38
C GLU A 78 12.25 -1.56 -1.74
N GLN A 79 11.05 -1.01 -1.96
CA GLN A 79 10.66 0.26 -1.37
C GLN A 79 10.44 0.15 0.14
N LEU A 80 9.91 -0.96 0.65
CA LEU A 80 9.84 -1.20 2.11
C LEU A 80 11.23 -1.10 2.75
N ILE A 81 12.20 -1.79 2.16
CA ILE A 81 13.60 -1.81 2.62
C ILE A 81 14.17 -0.39 2.60
N ALA A 82 14.03 0.34 1.48
CA ALA A 82 14.58 1.67 1.31
C ALA A 82 14.01 2.68 2.34
N TYR A 83 12.68 2.70 2.51
CA TYR A 83 12.00 3.65 3.39
C TYR A 83 12.21 3.32 4.88
N TYR A 84 12.10 2.06 5.29
CA TYR A 84 12.38 1.69 6.69
C TYR A 84 13.85 1.83 7.07
N ARG A 85 14.80 1.58 6.15
CA ARG A 85 16.21 1.90 6.39
C ARG A 85 16.40 3.38 6.65
N SER A 86 15.83 4.22 5.79
CA SER A 86 15.94 5.68 5.89
C SER A 86 15.37 6.21 7.20
N TYR A 87 14.21 5.68 7.61
CA TYR A 87 13.64 5.98 8.92
C TYR A 87 14.57 5.55 10.07
N ALA A 88 15.06 4.31 10.04
CA ALA A 88 15.92 3.77 11.09
C ALA A 88 17.28 4.48 11.18
N ASP A 89 17.81 4.96 10.07
CA ASP A 89 19.04 5.76 9.99
C ASP A 89 18.84 7.18 10.52
N ALA A 90 17.62 7.73 10.39
CA ALA A 90 17.28 9.08 10.87
C ALA A 90 17.08 9.15 12.39
N ILE A 91 16.74 8.05 13.07
CA ILE A 91 16.40 8.02 14.51
C ILE A 91 17.41 8.76 15.42
N PRO A 92 18.74 8.57 15.30
CA PRO A 92 19.71 9.25 16.15
C PRO A 92 19.66 10.79 16.06
N SER A 93 19.18 11.32 14.94
CA SER A 93 19.05 12.76 14.65
C SER A 93 17.61 13.17 14.30
N TYR A 94 16.63 12.41 14.77
CA TYR A 94 15.25 12.47 14.29
C TYR A 94 14.64 13.87 14.34
N LYS A 95 14.03 14.24 13.22
CA LYS A 95 13.15 15.40 13.05
C LYS A 95 11.75 14.92 12.67
N PRO A 96 10.70 15.68 12.97
CA PRO A 96 9.33 15.31 12.60
C PRO A 96 9.13 15.02 11.10
N SER A 97 9.86 15.70 10.22
CA SER A 97 9.85 15.44 8.78
C SER A 97 10.29 14.01 8.41
N ASP A 98 11.17 13.40 9.21
CA ASP A 98 11.67 12.05 8.97
C ASP A 98 10.57 10.98 9.16
N ASN A 99 9.47 11.34 9.84
CA ASN A 99 8.30 10.48 9.97
C ASN A 99 7.69 10.08 8.61
N ALA A 100 7.88 10.91 7.58
CA ALA A 100 7.40 10.62 6.25
C ALA A 100 7.92 9.26 5.74
N PHE A 101 9.17 8.89 6.09
CA PHE A 101 9.72 7.58 5.73
C PHE A 101 8.96 6.42 6.39
N ALA A 102 8.60 6.57 7.67
CA ALA A 102 7.78 5.59 8.37
C ALA A 102 6.38 5.48 7.78
N VAL A 103 5.76 6.60 7.42
CA VAL A 103 4.43 6.62 6.80
C VAL A 103 4.43 5.88 5.47
N VAL A 104 5.41 6.13 4.60
CA VAL A 104 5.53 5.41 3.32
C VAL A 104 5.75 3.91 3.57
N GLY A 105 6.70 3.56 4.43
CA GLY A 105 6.99 2.16 4.76
C GLY A 105 5.77 1.42 5.35
N ASN A 106 5.00 2.06 6.23
CA ASN A 106 3.78 1.48 6.80
C ASN A 106 2.71 1.22 5.72
N ASN A 107 2.54 2.13 4.76
CA ASN A 107 1.60 1.92 3.65
C ASN A 107 2.04 0.76 2.74
N ILE A 108 3.35 0.63 2.47
CA ILE A 108 3.90 -0.51 1.71
C ILE A 108 3.66 -1.81 2.49
N SER A 109 3.93 -1.80 3.80
CA SER A 109 3.67 -2.94 4.67
C SER A 109 2.21 -3.36 4.66
N GLY A 110 1.29 -2.38 4.69
CA GLY A 110 -0.15 -2.61 4.55
C GLY A 110 -0.54 -3.17 3.18
N ALA A 111 0.04 -2.64 2.10
CA ALA A 111 -0.19 -3.16 0.75
C ALA A 111 0.21 -4.63 0.64
N LEU A 112 1.41 -4.99 1.09
CA LEU A 112 1.90 -6.37 1.11
C LEU A 112 1.03 -7.27 2.00
N LEU A 113 0.59 -6.78 3.18
CA LEU A 113 -0.34 -7.48 4.05
C LEU A 113 -1.64 -7.81 3.30
N HIS A 114 -2.30 -6.82 2.71
CA HIS A 114 -3.61 -7.02 2.08
C HIS A 114 -3.54 -7.83 0.79
N ILE A 115 -2.47 -7.68 -0.01
CA ILE A 115 -2.20 -8.55 -1.16
C ILE A 115 -2.10 -10.00 -0.65
N CYS A 116 -1.25 -10.28 0.33
CA CYS A 116 -1.06 -11.62 0.84
C CYS A 116 -2.30 -12.20 1.52
N SER A 117 -3.02 -11.41 2.33
CA SER A 117 -4.29 -11.81 2.93
C SER A 117 -5.34 -12.17 1.87
N SER A 118 -5.40 -11.41 0.76
CA SER A 118 -6.34 -11.70 -0.35
C SER A 118 -6.01 -13.01 -1.08
N ILE A 119 -4.73 -13.41 -1.09
CA ILE A 119 -4.27 -14.70 -1.61
C ILE A 119 -4.64 -15.81 -0.63
N THR A 120 -4.25 -15.67 0.65
CA THR A 120 -4.46 -16.70 1.68
C THR A 120 -5.95 -16.96 1.95
N ASN A 121 -6.80 -15.94 1.90
CA ASN A 121 -8.25 -16.08 2.09
C ASN A 121 -9.01 -16.44 0.80
N LEU A 122 -8.28 -16.62 -0.31
CA LEU A 122 -8.78 -16.99 -1.64
C LEU A 122 -9.69 -15.94 -2.33
N SER A 123 -9.83 -14.73 -1.80
CA SER A 123 -10.60 -13.66 -2.46
C SER A 123 -10.00 -13.27 -3.80
N ALA A 124 -8.66 -13.14 -3.89
CA ALA A 124 -7.97 -12.85 -5.14
C ALA A 124 -8.23 -13.92 -6.20
N ALA A 125 -8.06 -15.20 -5.85
CA ALA A 125 -8.30 -16.30 -6.78
C ALA A 125 -9.77 -16.40 -7.23
N LYS A 126 -10.73 -16.19 -6.32
CA LYS A 126 -12.16 -16.23 -6.63
C LYS A 126 -12.63 -15.09 -7.53
N ARG A 127 -12.00 -13.91 -7.42
CA ARG A 127 -12.39 -12.70 -8.15
C ARG A 127 -11.55 -12.45 -9.40
N TYR A 128 -10.45 -13.16 -9.58
CA TYR A 128 -9.59 -13.00 -10.73
C TYR A 128 -10.34 -13.28 -12.05
N SER A 129 -10.21 -12.35 -12.98
CA SER A 129 -10.70 -12.49 -14.35
C SER A 129 -9.55 -12.21 -15.33
N PRO A 130 -9.16 -13.18 -16.19
CA PRO A 130 -8.10 -12.96 -17.17
C PRO A 130 -8.39 -11.81 -18.14
N SER A 131 -9.67 -11.53 -18.41
CA SER A 131 -10.09 -10.49 -19.36
C SER A 131 -9.94 -9.06 -18.83
N SER A 132 -9.71 -8.87 -17.53
CA SER A 132 -9.54 -7.55 -16.92
C SER A 132 -8.07 -7.10 -16.84
N ALA A 133 -7.12 -7.96 -17.19
CA ALA A 133 -5.70 -7.63 -17.11
C ALA A 133 -5.35 -6.48 -18.07
N ALA A 134 -4.83 -5.37 -17.54
CA ALA A 134 -4.35 -4.26 -18.34
C ALA A 134 -3.16 -4.68 -19.22
N ALA A 135 -2.81 -3.85 -20.21
CA ALA A 135 -1.55 -4.00 -20.92
C ALA A 135 -0.35 -4.03 -19.94
N GLN A 136 0.73 -4.74 -20.29
CA GLN A 136 1.97 -4.61 -19.54
C GLN A 136 2.56 -3.21 -19.77
N PRO A 137 3.16 -2.57 -18.75
CA PRO A 137 3.88 -1.31 -18.93
C PRO A 137 4.93 -1.46 -20.03
N THR A 138 5.04 -0.43 -20.88
CA THR A 138 6.02 -0.38 -21.99
C THR A 138 7.44 -0.15 -21.52
N GLU A 139 7.62 0.39 -20.32
CA GLU A 139 8.93 0.68 -19.73
C GLU A 139 9.03 -0.06 -18.39
N ALA A 140 10.05 -0.92 -18.27
CA ALA A 140 10.31 -1.66 -17.05
C ALA A 140 11.26 -0.85 -16.17
N ALA A 141 10.93 -0.71 -14.88
CA ALA A 141 11.86 -0.23 -13.87
C ALA A 141 13.10 -1.14 -13.85
N ARG A 142 14.24 -0.53 -13.54
CA ARG A 142 15.51 -1.23 -13.42
C ARG A 142 15.43 -2.26 -12.28
N VAL A 143 15.97 -3.45 -12.52
CA VAL A 143 16.19 -4.43 -11.46
C VAL A 143 17.51 -4.06 -10.79
N ASP A 144 17.42 -3.51 -9.58
CA ASP A 144 18.56 -3.18 -8.75
C ASP A 144 18.81 -4.28 -7.70
N ASP A 145 19.91 -4.22 -6.95
CA ASP A 145 20.05 -5.09 -5.77
C ASP A 145 18.96 -4.69 -4.76
N PRO A 146 18.07 -5.60 -4.35
CA PRO A 146 16.98 -5.22 -3.46
C PRO A 146 17.44 -4.67 -2.12
N ALA A 147 18.67 -4.99 -1.71
CA ALA A 147 19.28 -4.42 -0.53
C ALA A 147 19.64 -2.95 -0.68
N GLU A 148 19.77 -2.40 -1.88
CA GLU A 148 20.31 -1.05 -2.13
C GLU A 148 19.39 -0.21 -3.06
N ALA A 149 18.13 -0.60 -3.21
CA ALA A 149 17.18 0.11 -4.04
C ALA A 149 16.96 1.56 -3.54
N PRO A 150 17.03 2.58 -4.42
CA PRO A 150 16.74 3.96 -4.05
C PRO A 150 15.22 4.16 -3.84
N TRP A 151 14.85 5.28 -3.21
CA TRP A 151 13.44 5.69 -3.17
C TRP A 151 12.93 5.91 -4.59
N PHE A 152 11.72 5.40 -4.86
CA PHE A 152 11.11 5.57 -6.17
C PHE A 152 10.76 7.03 -6.48
N LEU A 153 10.58 7.88 -5.46
CA LEU A 153 10.26 9.31 -5.62
C LEU A 153 11.18 10.15 -4.73
N THR A 154 12.04 10.96 -5.36
CA THR A 154 13.05 11.79 -4.69
C THR A 154 12.85 13.28 -4.92
N ALA A 155 11.91 13.66 -5.79
CA ALA A 155 11.57 15.03 -6.12
C ALA A 155 10.06 15.15 -6.41
N PRO A 156 9.47 16.35 -6.29
CA PRO A 156 8.06 16.57 -6.63
C PRO A 156 7.71 16.07 -8.03
N SER A 157 6.57 15.41 -8.15
CA SER A 157 6.05 14.87 -9.42
C SER A 157 4.69 15.48 -9.76
N PRO A 158 4.39 15.78 -11.04
CA PRO A 158 3.04 16.17 -11.48
C PRO A 158 1.94 15.18 -11.10
N VAL A 159 2.29 13.91 -10.87
CA VAL A 159 1.37 12.88 -10.36
C VAL A 159 0.78 13.26 -9.01
N CYS A 160 1.56 13.90 -8.14
CA CYS A 160 1.17 14.18 -6.75
C CYS A 160 -0.08 15.07 -6.65
N ALA A 161 -0.09 16.19 -7.36
CA ALA A 161 -1.23 17.11 -7.36
C ALA A 161 -2.49 16.47 -7.98
N ARG A 162 -2.32 15.70 -9.06
CA ARG A 162 -3.42 15.00 -9.74
C ARG A 162 -4.04 13.91 -8.85
N LEU A 163 -3.19 13.08 -8.25
CA LEU A 163 -3.63 12.00 -7.35
C LEU A 163 -4.34 12.57 -6.11
N ARG A 164 -3.82 13.65 -5.52
CA ARG A 164 -4.46 14.33 -4.38
C ARG A 164 -5.84 14.87 -4.73
N SER A 165 -5.97 15.53 -5.89
CA SER A 165 -7.26 16.04 -6.37
C SER A 165 -8.25 14.90 -6.62
N GLN A 166 -7.79 13.80 -7.21
CA GLN A 166 -8.60 12.63 -7.49
C GLN A 166 -9.10 11.96 -6.20
N ASN A 167 -8.18 11.70 -5.24
CA ASN A 167 -8.53 11.13 -3.94
C ASN A 167 -9.62 11.93 -3.23
N LYS A 168 -9.47 13.25 -3.16
CA LYS A 168 -10.46 14.14 -2.55
C LYS A 168 -11.84 14.05 -3.24
N SER A 169 -11.87 13.92 -4.57
CA SER A 169 -13.12 13.76 -5.30
C SER A 169 -13.80 12.43 -5.02
N ASP A 170 -13.03 11.34 -4.92
CA ASP A 170 -13.58 10.01 -4.68
C ASP A 170 -14.05 9.84 -3.24
N ASP A 171 -13.31 10.35 -2.26
CA ASP A 171 -13.71 10.32 -0.84
C ASP A 171 -15.08 10.96 -0.63
N ALA A 172 -15.35 12.07 -1.32
CA ALA A 172 -16.65 12.73 -1.27
C ALA A 172 -17.79 11.87 -1.86
N LYS A 173 -17.51 11.07 -2.90
CA LYS A 173 -18.49 10.19 -3.55
C LYS A 173 -18.71 8.89 -2.78
N LEU A 174 -17.68 8.37 -2.12
CA LEU A 174 -17.70 7.11 -1.38
C LEU A 174 -18.14 7.27 0.08
N GLY A 175 -18.32 8.50 0.57
CA GLY A 175 -18.56 8.80 1.98
C GLY A 175 -19.77 8.10 2.62
N GLU A 176 -20.85 7.85 1.89
CA GLU A 176 -21.98 7.07 2.42
C GLU A 176 -21.69 5.57 2.48
N TRP A 177 -21.02 5.03 1.47
CA TRP A 177 -20.64 3.63 1.43
C TRP A 177 -19.65 3.27 2.56
N LEU A 178 -18.70 4.15 2.86
CA LEU A 178 -17.73 3.96 3.94
C LEU A 178 -18.34 3.88 5.35
N LYS A 179 -19.62 4.24 5.52
CA LYS A 179 -20.35 4.14 6.80
C LYS A 179 -21.06 2.80 6.96
N LEU A 180 -21.15 1.99 5.90
CA LEU A 180 -21.85 0.73 5.92
C LEU A 180 -20.99 -0.38 6.54
N ASP A 181 -21.65 -1.36 7.15
CA ASP A 181 -21.00 -2.58 7.60
C ASP A 181 -20.67 -3.51 6.41
N ASN A 182 -19.53 -4.17 6.48
CA ASN A 182 -19.12 -5.19 5.50
C ASN A 182 -19.84 -6.52 5.77
N VAL A 183 -21.12 -6.59 5.41
CA VAL A 183 -21.91 -7.84 5.41
C VAL A 183 -22.02 -8.42 3.99
N PRO A 184 -22.19 -9.75 3.83
CA PRO A 184 -22.38 -10.38 2.52
C PRO A 184 -23.54 -9.78 1.72
N ALA A 185 -23.44 -9.80 0.39
CA ALA A 185 -24.42 -9.19 -0.51
C ALA A 185 -25.86 -9.69 -0.29
N GLU A 186 -26.03 -10.95 0.15
CA GLU A 186 -27.34 -11.53 0.44
C GLU A 186 -28.03 -10.91 1.66
N GLN A 187 -27.30 -10.17 2.49
CA GLN A 187 -27.80 -9.55 3.71
C GLN A 187 -28.09 -8.05 3.55
N TRP A 188 -27.84 -7.46 2.38
CA TRP A 188 -28.07 -6.04 2.16
C TRP A 188 -29.55 -5.69 2.14
N SER A 189 -29.90 -4.58 2.78
CA SER A 189 -31.18 -3.94 2.53
C SER A 189 -31.24 -3.41 1.08
N PRO A 190 -32.43 -3.18 0.51
CA PRO A 190 -32.54 -2.55 -0.81
C PRO A 190 -31.81 -1.19 -0.89
N THR A 191 -31.78 -0.42 0.20
CA THR A 191 -31.06 0.86 0.27
C THR A 191 -29.55 0.66 0.27
N ASP A 192 -29.03 -0.25 1.09
CA ASP A 192 -27.58 -0.52 1.14
C ASP A 192 -27.09 -1.05 -0.20
N LYS A 193 -27.87 -1.92 -0.85
CA LYS A 193 -27.56 -2.44 -2.17
C LYS A 193 -27.35 -1.31 -3.21
N LEU A 194 -28.20 -0.28 -3.21
CA LEU A 194 -28.02 0.88 -4.10
C LEU A 194 -26.74 1.66 -3.77
N ILE A 195 -26.39 1.80 -2.48
CA ILE A 195 -25.15 2.47 -2.06
C ILE A 195 -23.92 1.67 -2.52
N TRP A 196 -23.96 0.35 -2.36
CA TRP A 196 -22.91 -0.56 -2.84
C TRP A 196 -22.76 -0.53 -4.37
N GLU A 197 -23.87 -0.56 -5.12
CA GLU A 197 -23.85 -0.46 -6.58
C GLU A 197 -23.26 0.88 -7.06
N ASN A 198 -23.62 2.00 -6.41
CA ASN A 198 -23.02 3.30 -6.69
C ASN A 198 -21.51 3.32 -6.37
N ALA A 199 -21.10 2.71 -5.26
CA ALA A 199 -19.68 2.60 -4.91
C ALA A 199 -18.91 1.78 -5.95
N ALA A 200 -19.49 0.70 -6.47
CA ALA A 200 -18.88 -0.10 -7.54
C ALA A 200 -18.57 0.74 -8.77
N GLN A 201 -19.50 1.59 -9.20
CA GLN A 201 -19.29 2.49 -10.33
C GLN A 201 -18.15 3.49 -10.04
N VAL A 202 -18.16 4.13 -8.87
CA VAL A 202 -17.13 5.10 -8.48
C VAL A 202 -15.75 4.45 -8.41
N LEU A 203 -15.64 3.23 -7.88
CA LEU A 203 -14.37 2.50 -7.78
C LEU A 203 -13.84 2.05 -9.15
N ALA A 204 -14.73 1.68 -10.08
CA ALA A 204 -14.34 1.38 -11.46
C ALA A 204 -13.82 2.64 -12.18
N GLU A 205 -14.51 3.77 -12.05
CA GLU A 205 -14.07 5.06 -12.61
C GLU A 205 -12.73 5.52 -12.01
N ARG A 206 -12.57 5.37 -10.69
CA ARG A 206 -11.33 5.65 -9.98
C ARG A 206 -10.17 4.82 -10.53
N ALA A 207 -10.40 3.53 -10.80
CA ALA A 207 -9.37 2.64 -11.34
C ALA A 207 -8.84 3.15 -12.70
N ASP A 208 -9.74 3.57 -13.59
CA ASP A 208 -9.35 4.15 -14.89
C ASP A 208 -8.54 5.44 -14.71
N GLN A 209 -8.96 6.31 -13.79
CA GLN A 209 -8.31 7.59 -13.53
C GLN A 209 -6.91 7.44 -12.94
N ILE A 210 -6.72 6.58 -11.94
CA ILE A 210 -5.40 6.40 -11.32
C ILE A 210 -4.42 5.68 -12.25
N GLU A 211 -4.90 4.76 -13.09
CA GLU A 211 -4.05 4.12 -14.10
C GLU A 211 -3.56 5.15 -15.14
N GLU A 212 -4.43 6.05 -15.58
CA GLU A 212 -4.05 7.14 -16.49
C GLU A 212 -3.07 8.13 -15.85
N ILE A 213 -3.27 8.45 -14.57
CA ILE A 213 -2.33 9.27 -13.80
C ILE A 213 -0.94 8.61 -13.75
N GLY A 214 -0.88 7.30 -13.49
CA GLY A 214 0.37 6.55 -13.47
C GLY A 214 1.08 6.54 -14.82
N LYS A 215 0.35 6.26 -15.91
CA LYS A 215 0.90 6.21 -17.28
C LYS A 215 1.54 7.53 -17.73
N SER A 216 0.94 8.64 -17.34
CA SER A 216 1.39 9.98 -17.75
C SER A 216 2.44 10.59 -16.82
N GLY A 217 2.86 9.87 -15.77
CA GLY A 217 3.72 10.37 -14.70
C GLY A 217 5.23 10.29 -14.95
N GLY A 218 5.68 9.54 -15.95
CA GLY A 218 7.11 9.41 -16.31
C GLY A 218 7.99 8.68 -15.29
N ASN A 219 7.41 8.11 -14.24
CA ASN A 219 8.10 7.28 -13.25
C ASN A 219 7.54 5.86 -13.31
N PRO A 220 8.33 4.85 -13.72
CA PRO A 220 7.83 3.51 -13.96
C PRO A 220 7.27 2.87 -12.68
N VAL A 221 7.92 3.00 -11.53
CA VAL A 221 7.45 2.42 -10.25
C VAL A 221 6.12 3.04 -9.81
N ILE A 222 5.92 4.35 -9.99
CA ILE A 222 4.61 4.99 -9.77
C ILE A 222 3.56 4.40 -10.72
N GLY A 223 3.92 4.24 -12.00
CA GLY A 223 3.06 3.62 -13.00
C GLY A 223 2.62 2.22 -12.59
N ASP A 224 3.55 1.40 -12.10
CA ASP A 224 3.29 0.04 -11.64
C ASP A 224 2.40 -0.02 -10.40
N PHE A 225 2.68 0.80 -9.39
CA PHE A 225 1.85 0.86 -8.18
C PHE A 225 0.43 1.33 -8.50
N LEU A 226 0.26 2.40 -9.29
CA LEU A 226 -1.07 2.88 -9.65
C LEU A 226 -1.80 1.93 -10.59
N ALA A 227 -1.10 1.25 -11.51
CA ALA A 227 -1.69 0.20 -12.33
C ALA A 227 -2.15 -1.00 -11.49
N LEU A 228 -1.35 -1.46 -10.52
CA LEU A 228 -1.74 -2.55 -9.63
C LEU A 228 -2.94 -2.14 -8.75
N SER A 229 -2.90 -0.96 -8.14
CA SER A 229 -4.02 -0.39 -7.38
C SER A 229 -5.31 -0.35 -8.20
N ALA A 230 -5.23 0.10 -9.47
CA ALA A 230 -6.37 0.13 -10.38
C ALA A 230 -6.95 -1.27 -10.62
N GLN A 231 -6.09 -2.28 -10.80
CA GLN A 231 -6.55 -3.66 -10.98
C GLN A 231 -7.30 -4.19 -9.77
N TYR A 232 -6.80 -3.94 -8.55
CA TYR A 232 -7.51 -4.34 -7.33
C TYR A 232 -8.86 -3.61 -7.18
N TYR A 233 -8.94 -2.31 -7.51
CA TYR A 233 -10.21 -1.60 -7.53
C TYR A 233 -11.20 -2.18 -8.54
N ARG A 234 -10.77 -2.46 -9.79
CA ARG A 234 -11.65 -3.08 -10.81
C ARG A 234 -12.15 -4.45 -10.35
N THR A 235 -11.25 -5.27 -9.82
CA THR A 235 -11.63 -6.60 -9.34
C THR A 235 -12.62 -6.50 -8.19
N TYR A 236 -12.38 -5.64 -7.21
CA TYR A 236 -13.32 -5.40 -6.11
C TYR A 236 -14.68 -4.89 -6.59
N ALA A 237 -14.68 -3.86 -7.44
CA ALA A 237 -15.90 -3.29 -8.03
C ALA A 237 -16.73 -4.34 -8.77
N SER A 238 -16.08 -5.20 -9.57
CA SER A 238 -16.75 -6.29 -10.28
C SER A 238 -17.32 -7.37 -9.34
N GLY A 239 -16.75 -7.51 -8.14
CA GLY A 239 -17.17 -8.47 -7.13
C GLY A 239 -18.34 -8.00 -6.27
N ILE A 240 -18.64 -6.69 -6.25
CA ILE A 240 -19.69 -6.09 -5.40
C ILE A 240 -21.06 -6.79 -5.53
N PRO A 241 -21.58 -7.12 -6.73
CA PRO A 241 -22.89 -7.76 -6.85
C PRO A 241 -23.05 -9.09 -6.10
N THR A 242 -21.93 -9.77 -5.81
CA THR A 242 -21.87 -11.02 -5.06
C THR A 242 -20.89 -10.92 -3.90
N PHE A 243 -20.71 -9.73 -3.33
CA PHE A 243 -19.71 -9.43 -2.32
C PHE A 243 -19.73 -10.42 -1.15
N SER A 244 -18.54 -10.88 -0.79
CA SER A 244 -18.25 -11.63 0.42
C SER A 244 -17.27 -10.83 1.28
N VAL A 245 -17.32 -11.02 2.60
CA VAL A 245 -16.49 -10.24 3.54
C VAL A 245 -14.99 -10.36 3.23
N GLN A 246 -14.54 -11.50 2.71
CA GLN A 246 -13.13 -11.70 2.33
C GLN A 246 -12.67 -10.76 1.20
N ASP A 247 -13.59 -10.28 0.35
CA ASP A 247 -13.26 -9.36 -0.74
C ASP A 247 -12.82 -7.99 -0.23
N ALA A 248 -13.08 -7.64 1.04
CA ALA A 248 -12.60 -6.40 1.64
C ALA A 248 -11.07 -6.26 1.58
N GLU A 249 -10.32 -7.38 1.57
CA GLU A 249 -8.87 -7.38 1.38
C GLU A 249 -8.46 -6.83 -0.01
N LEU A 250 -9.30 -7.01 -1.04
CA LEU A 250 -9.02 -6.47 -2.37
C LEU A 250 -9.11 -4.94 -2.38
N TYR A 251 -10.13 -4.38 -1.72
CA TYR A 251 -10.27 -2.94 -1.55
C TYR A 251 -9.15 -2.37 -0.68
N ALA A 252 -8.79 -3.06 0.40
CA ALA A 252 -7.70 -2.65 1.28
C ALA A 252 -6.36 -2.66 0.55
N ALA A 253 -6.06 -3.70 -0.25
CA ALA A 253 -4.89 -3.73 -1.11
C ALA A 253 -4.87 -2.56 -2.09
N ALA A 254 -5.97 -2.31 -2.81
CA ALA A 254 -6.07 -1.19 -3.74
C ALA A 254 -5.73 0.15 -3.07
N GLN A 255 -6.34 0.43 -1.91
CA GLN A 255 -6.12 1.65 -1.14
C GLN A 255 -4.68 1.77 -0.65
N SER A 256 -4.13 0.73 -0.01
CA SER A 256 -2.78 0.79 0.55
C SER A 256 -1.73 1.01 -0.54
N ILE A 257 -1.85 0.34 -1.69
CA ILE A 257 -0.94 0.55 -2.84
C ILE A 257 -1.01 2.01 -3.33
N GLY A 258 -2.21 2.57 -3.49
CA GLY A 258 -2.37 3.98 -3.88
C GLY A 258 -1.87 4.97 -2.82
N ALA A 259 -2.00 4.60 -1.55
CA ALA A 259 -1.51 5.38 -0.42
C ALA A 259 0.02 5.42 -0.35
N VAL A 260 0.74 4.40 -0.84
CA VAL A 260 2.21 4.45 -0.99
C VAL A 260 2.64 5.67 -1.81
N VAL A 261 2.03 5.85 -3.00
CA VAL A 261 2.35 6.98 -3.89
C VAL A 261 1.95 8.30 -3.24
N SER A 262 0.78 8.35 -2.59
CA SER A 262 0.30 9.56 -1.91
C SER A 262 1.22 9.96 -0.75
N ALA A 263 1.68 9.00 0.06
CA ALA A 263 2.61 9.24 1.16
C ALA A 263 3.99 9.69 0.66
N ALA A 264 4.51 9.09 -0.41
CA ALA A 264 5.78 9.50 -0.98
C ALA A 264 5.72 10.91 -1.56
N CYS A 265 4.59 11.29 -2.16
CA CYS A 265 4.34 12.66 -2.61
C CYS A 265 4.43 13.67 -1.46
N LEU A 266 3.78 13.38 -0.33
CA LEU A 266 3.88 14.23 0.86
C LEU A 266 5.33 14.31 1.37
N ALA A 267 6.06 13.20 1.35
CA ALA A 267 7.45 13.14 1.80
C ALA A 267 8.39 14.08 1.00
N VAL A 268 8.16 14.27 -0.30
CA VAL A 268 9.01 15.12 -1.16
C VAL A 268 8.51 16.57 -1.28
N GLU A 269 7.28 16.86 -0.89
CA GLU A 269 6.69 18.21 -0.95
C GLU A 269 6.94 19.04 0.31
N GLY A 270 7.23 18.39 1.45
CA GLY A 270 7.53 19.04 2.74
C GLY A 270 6.28 19.34 3.56
#